data_AF-A0A960LLV6-F1
#
_entry.id   AF-A0A960LLV6-F1
#
_cell.length_a   1.000
_cell.length_b   1.000
_cell.length_c   1.000
_cell.angle_alpha   90.00
_cell.angle_beta   90.00
_cell.angle_gamma   90.00
#
_symmetry.space_group_name_H-M   'P 1'
#
loop_
_entity.id
_entity.type
_entity.pdbx_description
1 polymer ?
#
loop_
_entity_poly.entity_id
_entity_poly.type
_entity_poly.pdbx_seq_one_letter_code
_entity_poly.pdbx_strand_id
1 'polypeptide(L)'
;MKLIRLSIIVGLFCAIPICGVIYLGVDRLEKSAPKLREFQEIVSDIPIVSMETEPPSPFDESPIKRRLTNYEGRQLDTIITGRSEEMIHFFAFPHNRNYDYPITQLSSADRAFATSLPLSTAEESAYPVLRMLTDHRGRSKLAVIEGRTQFDLFFHVFEERERHTFPISRLSPRDRDFVFSLPVDR
;
A
#
# COMPACT_ATOMS: atom_id res chain seq x y z
N MET A 1 14.49 -27.54 60.54
CA MET A 1 14.59 -26.32 59.69
C MET A 1 14.37 -26.78 58.25
N LYS A 2 13.11 -26.73 57.77
CA LYS A 2 12.53 -25.73 56.84
C LYS A 2 13.09 -25.80 55.40
N LEU A 3 12.26 -26.45 54.55
CA LEU A 3 11.99 -26.32 53.11
C LEU A 3 12.74 -25.28 52.26
N ILE A 4 12.99 -25.63 50.98
CA ILE A 4 12.60 -24.98 49.70
C ILE A 4 13.19 -25.88 48.57
N ARG A 5 12.47 -26.77 47.87
CA ARG A 5 11.64 -26.61 46.66
C ARG A 5 12.17 -25.65 45.59
N LEU A 6 12.67 -26.19 44.47
CA LEU A 6 12.55 -25.55 43.17
C LEU A 6 12.17 -26.61 42.13
N SER A 7 10.86 -26.80 41.99
CA SER A 7 10.24 -27.63 40.95
C SER A 7 10.04 -26.80 39.70
N ILE A 8 10.39 -27.43 38.58
CA ILE A 8 10.22 -27.01 37.20
C ILE A 8 8.72 -26.79 36.90
N ILE A 9 8.39 -25.60 36.40
CA ILE A 9 7.12 -25.21 35.76
C ILE A 9 7.60 -24.61 34.42
N VAL A 10 7.21 -25.07 33.24
CA VAL A 10 5.94 -24.87 32.50
C VAL A 10 6.01 -25.88 31.33
N GLY A 11 5.12 -26.87 31.21
CA GLY A 11 3.76 -26.76 30.63
C GLY A 11 3.84 -26.91 29.09
N LEU A 12 4.00 -28.11 28.53
CA LEU A 12 2.97 -29.08 28.17
C LEU A 12 1.64 -28.46 27.72
N PHE A 13 1.58 -27.98 26.47
CA PHE A 13 0.33 -27.79 25.73
C PHE A 13 0.37 -28.65 24.47
N CYS A 14 -0.09 -29.89 24.63
CA CYS A 14 -0.41 -30.80 23.55
C CYS A 14 -1.94 -31.00 23.58
N ALA A 15 -2.57 -30.91 22.41
CA ALA A 15 -3.87 -31.50 22.06
C ALA A 15 -5.15 -31.02 22.80
N ILE A 16 -5.86 -30.10 22.13
CA ILE A 16 -7.29 -30.15 21.72
C ILE A 16 -8.05 -31.43 22.21
N PRO A 17 -9.22 -31.32 22.88
CA PRO A 17 -10.47 -31.04 22.16
C PRO A 17 -11.47 -30.13 22.89
N ILE A 18 -11.86 -29.04 22.22
CA ILE A 18 -13.09 -28.30 22.50
C ILE A 18 -14.24 -29.07 21.81
N CYS A 19 -14.60 -30.20 22.41
CA CYS A 19 -15.87 -30.88 22.19
C CYS A 19 -16.61 -30.84 23.54
N GLY A 20 -17.45 -29.82 23.74
CA GLY A 20 -18.16 -29.68 25.02
C GLY A 20 -18.95 -28.39 25.23
N VAL A 21 -19.15 -27.57 24.19
CA VAL A 21 -20.01 -26.37 24.27
C VAL A 21 -20.99 -26.36 23.09
N ILE A 22 -21.66 -27.49 22.87
CA ILE A 22 -22.89 -27.57 22.08
C ILE A 22 -23.79 -28.51 22.87
N TYR A 23 -24.33 -28.07 24.01
CA TYR A 23 -25.45 -28.72 24.72
C TYR A 23 -25.69 -27.93 26.01
N LEU A 24 -26.29 -26.75 25.90
CA LEU A 24 -27.04 -26.05 26.98
C LEU A 24 -27.46 -24.69 26.41
N GLY A 25 -28.55 -24.71 25.66
CA GLY A 25 -29.13 -23.52 25.04
C GLY A 25 -30.36 -23.79 24.18
N VAL A 26 -30.87 -25.02 24.18
CA VAL A 26 -32.15 -25.40 23.57
C VAL A 26 -33.13 -25.62 24.72
N ASP A 27 -33.80 -24.56 25.18
CA ASP A 27 -35.11 -24.67 25.87
C ASP A 27 -35.78 -23.36 26.32
N ARG A 28 -35.42 -22.18 25.78
CA ARG A 28 -36.04 -20.92 26.26
C ARG A 28 -36.30 -19.82 25.25
N LEU A 29 -36.65 -20.14 24.01
CA LEU A 29 -37.18 -19.14 23.07
C LEU A 29 -38.35 -19.70 22.22
N GLU A 30 -39.32 -20.34 22.89
CA GLU A 30 -40.56 -20.83 22.25
C GLU A 30 -41.79 -19.94 22.58
N LYS A 31 -41.60 -18.69 23.01
CA LYS A 31 -42.72 -17.79 23.35
C LYS A 31 -42.45 -16.33 22.98
N SER A 32 -42.40 -16.03 21.69
CA SER A 32 -42.61 -14.66 21.17
C SER A 32 -42.66 -14.61 19.64
N ALA A 33 -43.71 -15.17 19.05
CA ALA A 33 -44.07 -14.83 17.67
C ALA A 33 -45.59 -14.88 17.48
N PRO A 34 -46.25 -13.71 17.50
CA PRO A 34 -47.06 -13.39 16.33
C PRO A 34 -46.90 -11.91 15.96
N LYS A 35 -46.21 -11.62 14.85
CA LYS A 35 -46.36 -10.41 14.00
C LYS A 35 -45.26 -10.38 12.94
N LEU A 36 -45.33 -11.29 11.96
CA LEU A 36 -44.51 -11.24 10.75
C LEU A 36 -45.37 -11.65 9.55
N ARG A 37 -46.46 -10.92 9.29
CA ARG A 37 -47.27 -11.09 8.08
C ARG A 37 -47.65 -9.79 7.35
N GLU A 38 -47.04 -8.65 7.69
CA GLU A 38 -47.33 -7.36 7.03
C GLU A 38 -46.11 -6.66 6.42
N PHE A 39 -44.95 -7.30 6.33
CA PHE A 39 -43.75 -6.70 5.72
C PHE A 39 -43.27 -7.39 4.43
N GLN A 40 -44.08 -8.25 3.83
CA GLN A 40 -43.72 -8.98 2.61
C GLN A 40 -44.19 -8.32 1.30
N GLU A 41 -44.75 -7.11 1.33
CA GLU A 41 -45.36 -6.49 0.15
C GLU A 41 -44.73 -5.16 -0.30
N ILE A 42 -43.53 -4.79 0.19
CA ILE A 42 -42.90 -3.49 -0.16
C ILE A 42 -41.45 -3.62 -0.72
N VAL A 43 -40.96 -4.82 -1.03
CA VAL A 43 -39.59 -4.98 -1.57
C VAL A 43 -39.55 -5.84 -2.82
N SER A 44 -40.33 -5.49 -3.85
CA SER A 44 -40.24 -6.11 -5.17
C SER A 44 -39.76 -5.17 -6.29
N ASP A 45 -39.60 -3.86 -6.02
CA ASP A 45 -39.28 -2.87 -7.06
C ASP A 45 -37.96 -2.11 -6.81
N ILE A 46 -36.97 -2.73 -6.16
CA ILE A 46 -35.62 -2.17 -6.11
C ILE A 46 -34.81 -2.81 -7.24
N PRO A 47 -34.42 -2.07 -8.30
CA PRO A 47 -33.48 -2.60 -9.26
C PRO A 47 -32.19 -2.94 -8.53
N ILE A 48 -31.81 -4.22 -8.56
CA ILE A 48 -30.50 -4.67 -8.11
C ILE A 48 -29.52 -4.08 -9.12
N VAL A 49 -29.01 -2.89 -8.82
CA VAL A 49 -27.79 -2.39 -9.45
C VAL A 49 -26.70 -3.31 -8.93
N SER A 50 -26.35 -4.32 -9.73
CA SER A 50 -25.11 -5.07 -9.53
C SER A 50 -23.98 -4.07 -9.60
N MET A 51 -23.58 -3.54 -8.44
CA MET A 51 -22.27 -2.93 -8.29
C MET A 51 -21.29 -4.10 -8.38
N GLU A 52 -20.87 -4.41 -9.60
CA GLU A 52 -19.63 -5.14 -9.85
C GLU A 52 -18.53 -4.33 -9.16
N THR A 53 -18.27 -4.67 -7.90
CA THR A 53 -17.11 -4.19 -7.20
C THR A 53 -15.98 -4.99 -7.82
N GLU A 54 -15.34 -4.43 -8.85
CA GLU A 54 -14.13 -5.01 -9.41
C GLU A 54 -13.20 -5.35 -8.23
N PRO A 55 -12.71 -6.60 -8.13
CA PRO A 55 -11.76 -6.94 -7.08
C PRO A 55 -10.59 -5.96 -7.21
N PRO A 56 -10.11 -5.34 -6.11
CA PRO A 56 -8.98 -4.42 -6.19
C PRO A 56 -7.83 -5.14 -6.90
N SER A 57 -7.39 -4.58 -8.03
CA SER A 57 -6.27 -5.10 -8.80
C SER A 57 -5.11 -5.32 -7.84
N PRO A 58 -4.60 -6.56 -7.68
CA PRO A 58 -3.56 -6.85 -6.70
C PRO A 58 -2.19 -6.22 -7.03
N PHE A 59 -2.10 -5.39 -8.08
CA PHE A 59 -0.84 -4.91 -8.65
C PHE A 59 -0.78 -3.38 -8.89
N ASP A 60 -1.76 -2.61 -8.41
CA ASP A 60 -1.78 -1.14 -8.62
C ASP A 60 -0.97 -0.32 -7.61
N GLU A 61 -0.35 -0.95 -6.61
CA GLU A 61 0.37 -0.22 -5.56
C GLU A 61 1.85 0.02 -5.91
N SER A 62 2.11 0.67 -7.04
CA SER A 62 3.35 1.46 -7.17
C SER A 62 3.14 2.77 -6.42
N PRO A 63 4.00 3.14 -5.43
CA PRO A 63 5.37 2.65 -5.22
C PRO A 63 5.56 1.59 -4.10
N ILE A 64 6.50 0.65 -4.27
CA ILE A 64 6.75 -0.51 -3.38
C ILE A 64 8.09 -0.39 -2.62
N LYS A 65 8.09 -0.42 -1.28
CA LYS A 65 9.34 -0.51 -0.49
C LYS A 65 10.00 -1.89 -0.64
N ARG A 66 11.26 -1.94 -1.10
CA ARG A 66 12.02 -3.18 -1.19
C ARG A 66 13.53 -2.94 -1.12
N ARG A 67 14.28 -3.89 -0.58
CA ARG A 67 15.74 -3.95 -0.73
C ARG A 67 16.10 -4.71 -1.99
N LEU A 68 16.78 -4.06 -2.93
CA LEU A 68 17.29 -4.67 -4.15
C LEU A 68 18.76 -5.07 -4.00
N THR A 69 19.12 -6.20 -4.60
CA THR A 69 20.48 -6.73 -4.64
C THR A 69 20.97 -6.78 -6.08
N ASN A 70 22.14 -6.20 -6.37
CA ASN A 70 22.76 -6.30 -7.69
C ASN A 70 23.47 -7.65 -7.89
N TYR A 71 23.96 -7.90 -9.12
CA TYR A 71 24.66 -9.14 -9.47
C TYR A 71 25.97 -9.35 -8.69
N GLU A 72 26.54 -8.28 -8.13
CA GLU A 72 27.75 -8.31 -7.29
C GLU A 72 27.43 -8.60 -5.81
N GLY A 73 26.15 -8.76 -5.46
CA GLY A 73 25.68 -9.00 -4.09
C GLY A 73 25.53 -7.72 -3.25
N ARG A 74 25.73 -6.53 -3.83
CA ARG A 74 25.51 -5.25 -3.14
C ARG A 74 24.02 -4.97 -3.00
N GLN A 75 23.63 -4.61 -1.79
CA GLN A 75 22.24 -4.29 -1.44
C GLN A 75 22.00 -2.78 -1.39
N LEU A 76 20.80 -2.38 -1.79
CA LEU A 76 20.30 -1.01 -1.75
C LEU A 76 18.87 -1.00 -1.21
N ASP A 77 18.60 -0.14 -0.24
CA ASP A 77 17.23 0.12 0.22
C ASP A 77 16.54 1.05 -0.78
N THR A 78 15.43 0.59 -1.36
CA THR A 78 14.77 1.26 -2.48
C THR A 78 13.26 1.31 -2.33
N ILE A 79 12.65 2.20 -3.11
CA ILE A 79 11.22 2.23 -3.36
C ILE A 79 11.03 2.08 -4.86
N ILE A 80 10.47 0.96 -5.28
CA ILE A 80 10.20 0.65 -6.67
C ILE A 80 9.04 1.52 -7.13
N THR A 81 9.26 2.30 -8.19
CA THR A 81 8.28 3.22 -8.77
C THR A 81 7.67 2.69 -10.06
N GLY A 82 8.22 1.63 -10.63
CA GLY A 82 7.69 0.97 -11.82
C GLY A 82 8.73 0.12 -12.53
N ARG A 83 8.39 -0.37 -13.72
CA ARG A 83 9.36 -1.02 -14.60
C ARG A 83 9.02 -0.85 -16.08
N SER A 84 10.03 -1.00 -16.91
CA SER A 84 9.90 -1.29 -18.34
C SER A 84 10.30 -2.73 -18.63
N GLU A 85 10.39 -3.10 -19.91
CA GLU A 85 10.80 -4.45 -20.32
C GLU A 85 12.22 -4.79 -19.83
N GLU A 86 13.12 -3.81 -19.87
CA GLU A 86 14.55 -4.03 -19.59
C GLU A 86 15.01 -3.40 -18.27
N MET A 87 14.28 -2.41 -17.76
CA MET A 87 14.71 -1.58 -16.63
C MET A 87 13.72 -1.64 -15.48
N ILE A 88 14.22 -1.63 -14.25
CA ILE A 88 13.42 -1.33 -13.05
C ILE A 88 13.65 0.14 -12.67
N HIS A 89 12.55 0.83 -12.33
CA HIS A 89 12.57 2.23 -11.90
C HIS A 89 12.42 2.26 -10.38
N PHE A 90 13.32 2.94 -9.68
CA PHE A 90 13.23 3.06 -8.22
C PHE A 90 13.88 4.31 -7.66
N PHE A 91 13.41 4.74 -6.50
CA PHE A 91 14.07 5.72 -5.65
C PHE A 91 15.00 5.01 -4.67
N ALA A 92 16.28 5.39 -4.61
CA ALA A 92 17.25 4.73 -3.73
C ALA A 92 17.68 5.59 -2.54
N PHE A 93 17.74 4.96 -1.37
CA PHE A 93 18.40 5.51 -0.19
C PHE A 93 19.86 5.03 -0.12
N PRO A 94 20.81 5.84 0.35
CA PRO A 94 20.68 7.19 0.93
C PRO A 94 20.76 8.34 -0.10
N HIS A 95 20.83 8.02 -1.39
CA HIS A 95 21.11 9.02 -2.43
C HIS A 95 19.94 9.96 -2.74
N ASN A 96 18.74 9.64 -2.23
CA ASN A 96 17.52 10.43 -2.38
C ASN A 96 17.22 10.83 -3.83
N ARG A 97 17.41 9.88 -4.76
CA ARG A 97 17.19 10.09 -6.19
C ARG A 97 16.59 8.86 -6.87
N ASN A 98 15.90 9.11 -7.97
CA ASN A 98 15.38 8.07 -8.85
C ASN A 98 16.51 7.50 -9.72
N TYR A 99 16.40 6.22 -10.03
CA TYR A 99 17.30 5.45 -10.87
C TYR A 99 16.52 4.54 -11.80
N ASP A 100 17.07 4.38 -12.99
CA ASP A 100 16.71 3.31 -13.90
C ASP A 100 17.85 2.31 -13.87
N TYR A 101 17.55 1.05 -13.53
CA TYR A 101 18.57 0.02 -13.41
C TYR A 101 18.24 -1.21 -14.27
N PRO A 102 19.22 -1.78 -14.99
CA PRO A 102 18.97 -2.95 -15.82
C PRO A 102 18.54 -4.15 -14.97
N ILE A 103 17.40 -4.76 -15.33
CA ILE A 103 16.88 -5.96 -14.66
C ILE A 103 17.88 -7.13 -14.75
N THR A 104 18.65 -7.17 -15.85
CA THR A 104 19.71 -8.16 -16.08
C THR A 104 20.88 -8.04 -15.09
N GLN A 105 21.08 -6.87 -14.47
CA GLN A 105 22.12 -6.62 -13.47
C GLN A 105 21.65 -6.85 -12.03
N LEU A 106 20.39 -7.27 -11.83
CA LEU A 106 19.92 -7.70 -10.51
C LEU A 106 20.35 -9.13 -10.19
N SER A 107 20.35 -9.44 -8.89
CA SER A 107 20.41 -10.82 -8.39
C SER A 107 19.31 -11.67 -9.03
N SER A 108 19.47 -12.99 -9.07
CA SER A 108 18.46 -13.88 -9.67
C SER A 108 17.08 -13.74 -9.00
N ALA A 109 17.05 -13.59 -7.68
CA ALA A 109 15.81 -13.40 -6.92
C ALA A 109 15.13 -12.05 -7.22
N ASP A 110 15.90 -10.96 -7.25
CA ASP A 110 15.34 -9.64 -7.53
C ASP A 110 15.00 -9.44 -9.00
N ARG A 111 15.69 -10.14 -9.91
CA ARG A 111 15.32 -10.22 -11.32
C ARG A 111 13.94 -10.84 -11.49
N ALA A 112 13.70 -11.99 -10.86
CA ALA A 112 12.40 -12.67 -10.92
C ALA A 112 11.28 -11.77 -10.37
N PHE A 113 11.54 -11.10 -9.24
CA PHE A 113 10.61 -10.11 -8.69
C PHE A 113 10.36 -8.95 -9.68
N ALA A 114 11.40 -8.34 -10.22
CA ALA A 114 11.26 -7.24 -11.17
C ALA A 114 10.41 -7.67 -12.38
N THR A 115 10.69 -8.85 -12.95
CA THR A 115 9.92 -9.37 -14.10
C THR A 115 8.45 -9.70 -13.77
N SER A 116 8.11 -9.91 -12.50
CA SER A 116 6.71 -10.14 -12.08
C SER A 116 5.89 -8.87 -11.93
N LEU A 117 6.53 -7.68 -11.89
CA LEU A 117 5.80 -6.42 -11.83
C LEU A 117 5.05 -6.17 -13.15
N PRO A 118 3.92 -5.43 -13.16
CA PRO A 118 3.32 -4.97 -14.40
C PRO A 118 4.29 -4.02 -15.13
N LEU A 119 4.23 -4.02 -16.46
CA LEU A 119 4.96 -3.01 -17.25
C LEU A 119 4.27 -1.67 -17.06
N SER A 120 5.05 -0.64 -16.75
CA SER A 120 4.60 0.75 -16.85
C SER A 120 4.48 1.08 -18.33
N THR A 121 3.27 1.12 -18.85
CA THR A 121 2.95 1.55 -20.20
C THR A 121 3.44 3.00 -20.37
N ALA A 122 4.38 3.24 -21.27
CA ALA A 122 5.03 4.54 -21.47
C ALA A 122 4.06 5.68 -21.91
N GLU A 123 2.80 5.34 -22.22
CA GLU A 123 1.73 6.29 -22.54
C GLU A 123 0.86 6.66 -21.32
N GLU A 124 0.96 5.96 -20.20
CA GLU A 124 0.11 6.17 -19.04
C GLU A 124 0.83 6.95 -17.95
N SER A 125 0.64 8.27 -18.06
CA SER A 125 0.77 9.26 -17.00
C SER A 125 2.21 9.59 -16.55
N ALA A 126 2.54 10.88 -16.59
CA ALA A 126 3.73 11.39 -15.91
C ALA A 126 3.63 11.27 -14.38
N TYR A 127 2.54 10.71 -13.86
CA TYR A 127 2.22 10.49 -12.46
C TYR A 127 1.87 9.00 -12.22
N PRO A 128 2.11 8.45 -11.02
CA PRO A 128 2.68 9.13 -9.86
C PRO A 128 4.21 9.28 -9.93
N VAL A 129 4.74 10.39 -9.38
CA VAL A 129 6.21 10.61 -9.26
C VAL A 129 6.65 10.61 -7.81
N LEU A 130 7.52 9.68 -7.43
CA LEU A 130 8.14 9.68 -6.11
C LEU A 130 9.32 10.66 -6.06
N ARG A 131 9.29 11.60 -5.11
CA ARG A 131 10.35 12.59 -4.93
C ARG A 131 10.44 13.14 -3.51
N MET A 132 11.66 13.47 -3.08
CA MET A 132 11.87 14.33 -1.92
C MET A 132 11.52 15.78 -2.27
N LEU A 133 10.45 16.31 -1.70
CA LEU A 133 10.03 17.70 -1.87
C LEU A 133 10.43 18.53 -0.67
N THR A 134 11.04 19.68 -0.91
CA THR A 134 11.45 20.63 0.12
C THR A 134 10.61 21.91 0.01
N ASP A 135 10.07 22.38 1.13
CA ASP A 135 9.34 23.65 1.17
C ASP A 135 10.29 24.87 1.26
N HIS A 136 9.74 26.07 1.10
CA HIS A 136 10.46 27.34 1.23
C HIS A 136 11.07 27.57 2.63
N ARG A 137 10.69 26.78 3.63
CA ARG A 137 11.25 26.80 4.99
C ARG A 137 12.36 25.77 5.18
N GLY A 138 12.72 25.02 4.13
CA GLY A 138 13.75 23.99 4.16
C GLY A 138 13.30 22.65 4.75
N ARG A 139 11.99 22.42 4.95
CA ARG A 139 11.48 21.14 5.44
C ARG A 139 11.27 20.20 4.26
N SER A 140 11.86 19.01 4.33
CA SER A 140 11.76 18.01 3.27
C SER A 140 10.86 16.84 3.67
N LYS A 141 10.02 16.38 2.74
CA LYS A 141 9.22 15.16 2.87
C LYS A 141 9.34 14.32 1.60
N LEU A 142 9.36 13.00 1.76
CA LEU A 142 9.23 12.09 0.63
C LEU A 142 7.76 12.02 0.22
N ALA A 143 7.47 12.45 -1.00
CA ALA A 143 6.12 12.60 -1.51
C ALA A 143 5.93 11.79 -2.79
N VAL A 144 4.73 11.23 -2.94
CA VAL A 144 4.22 10.66 -4.18
C VAL A 144 3.36 11.74 -4.83
N ILE A 145 3.89 12.37 -5.86
CA ILE A 145 3.20 13.40 -6.62
C ILE A 145 2.18 12.72 -7.52
N GLU A 146 0.92 13.09 -7.36
CA GLU A 146 -0.21 12.51 -8.10
C GLU A 146 -0.67 13.40 -9.25
N GLY A 147 -0.29 14.68 -9.26
CA GLY A 147 -0.72 15.63 -10.27
C GLY A 147 -0.33 17.05 -9.92
N ARG A 148 -0.56 17.99 -10.86
CA ARG A 148 -0.47 19.43 -10.57
C ARG A 148 -1.43 20.25 -11.42
N THR A 149 -1.84 21.40 -10.89
CA THR A 149 -2.39 22.52 -11.67
C THR A 149 -1.27 23.52 -11.97
N GLN A 150 -1.61 24.67 -12.58
CA GLN A 150 -0.67 25.78 -12.75
C GLN A 150 -0.13 26.33 -11.41
N PHE A 151 -0.90 26.23 -10.33
CA PHE A 151 -0.60 26.87 -9.05
C PHE A 151 -0.35 25.89 -7.90
N ASP A 152 -0.96 24.70 -7.96
CA ASP A 152 -1.00 23.75 -6.87
C ASP A 152 -0.43 22.40 -7.27
N LEU A 153 0.21 21.74 -6.31
CA LEU A 153 0.72 20.39 -6.40
C LEU A 153 -0.18 19.46 -5.58
N PHE A 154 -0.55 18.33 -6.18
CA PHE A 154 -1.27 17.25 -5.49
C PHE A 154 -0.32 16.10 -5.20
N PHE A 155 -0.24 15.69 -3.94
CA PHE A 155 0.62 14.58 -3.52
C PHE A 155 0.16 14.01 -2.20
N HIS A 156 0.55 12.78 -1.88
CA HIS A 156 0.57 12.28 -0.50
C HIS A 156 2.00 12.05 -0.05
N VAL A 157 2.27 12.13 1.25
CA VAL A 157 3.58 11.75 1.80
C VAL A 157 3.68 10.24 1.70
N PHE A 158 4.80 9.65 1.27
CA PHE A 158 4.89 8.23 0.90
C PHE A 158 4.47 7.22 1.99
N GLU A 159 4.45 7.61 3.27
CA GLU A 159 3.98 6.76 4.39
C GLU A 159 2.59 7.16 4.92
N GLU A 160 2.06 8.28 4.43
CA GLU A 160 0.76 8.82 4.77
C GLU A 160 -0.19 8.52 3.60
N ARG A 161 -1.42 8.10 3.88
CA ARG A 161 -2.44 7.91 2.83
C ARG A 161 -3.26 9.18 2.56
N GLU A 162 -2.96 10.25 3.27
CA GLU A 162 -3.67 11.51 3.14
C GLU A 162 -3.13 12.30 1.94
N ARG A 163 -4.02 12.64 1.02
CA ARG A 163 -3.71 13.51 -0.11
C ARG A 163 -3.65 14.96 0.37
N HIS A 164 -2.62 15.66 -0.04
CA HIS A 164 -2.40 17.07 0.20
C HIS A 164 -2.48 17.88 -1.09
N THR A 165 -2.97 19.11 -0.95
CA THR A 165 -2.84 20.16 -1.96
C THR A 165 -1.90 21.22 -1.42
N PHE A 166 -0.85 21.56 -2.17
CA PHE A 166 0.18 22.48 -1.72
C PHE A 166 0.53 23.52 -2.79
N PRO A 167 0.58 24.82 -2.44
CA PRO A 167 0.94 25.85 -3.41
C PRO A 167 2.36 25.65 -3.91
N ILE A 168 2.54 25.56 -5.23
CA ILE A 168 3.84 25.39 -5.90
C ILE A 168 4.79 26.55 -5.55
N SER A 169 4.24 27.75 -5.33
CA SER A 169 4.99 28.94 -4.90
C SER A 169 5.67 28.80 -3.52
N ARG A 170 5.23 27.84 -2.70
CA ARG A 170 5.78 27.56 -1.36
C ARG A 170 6.81 26.43 -1.35
N LEU A 171 7.16 25.87 -2.50
CA LEU A 171 8.27 24.91 -2.62
C LEU A 171 9.62 25.64 -2.64
N SER A 172 10.69 24.91 -2.37
CA SER A 172 12.05 25.36 -2.63
C SER A 172 12.20 25.71 -4.13
N PRO A 173 13.07 26.66 -4.51
CA PRO A 173 13.25 27.02 -5.92
C PRO A 173 13.55 25.82 -6.82
N ARG A 174 14.43 24.91 -6.37
CA ARG A 174 14.79 23.69 -7.11
C ARG A 174 13.60 22.76 -7.33
N ASP A 175 12.79 22.53 -6.30
CA ASP A 175 11.63 21.64 -6.41
C ASP A 175 10.49 22.28 -7.18
N ARG A 176 10.35 23.60 -7.09
CA ARG A 176 9.42 24.38 -7.89
C ARG A 176 9.73 24.26 -9.38
N ASP A 177 10.99 24.45 -9.78
CA ASP A 177 11.42 24.34 -11.18
C ASP A 177 11.18 22.93 -11.71
N PHE A 178 11.46 21.91 -10.89
CA PHE A 178 11.12 20.53 -11.23
C PHE A 178 9.61 20.33 -11.40
N VAL A 179 8.79 20.77 -10.44
CA VAL A 179 7.33 20.60 -10.53
C VAL A 179 6.76 21.30 -11.76
N PHE A 180 7.29 22.48 -12.13
CA PHE A 180 6.89 23.15 -13.37
C PHE A 180 7.28 22.40 -14.65
N SER A 181 8.27 21.50 -14.60
CA SER A 181 8.64 20.65 -15.73
C SER A 181 7.69 19.44 -15.91
N LEU A 182 6.88 19.12 -14.90
CA LEU A 182 5.86 18.07 -14.99
C LEU A 182 4.63 18.59 -15.77
N PRO A 183 3.95 17.71 -16.52
CA PRO A 183 2.74 18.10 -17.24
C PRO A 183 1.62 18.53 -16.28
N VAL A 184 0.72 19.37 -16.76
CA VAL A 184 -0.45 19.82 -15.99
C VAL A 184 -1.58 18.82 -16.21
N ASP A 185 -2.18 18.34 -15.13
CA ASP A 185 -3.13 17.21 -15.15
C ASP A 185 -4.59 17.61 -15.50
N ARG A 186 -4.75 18.83 -16.06
CA ARG A 186 -5.99 19.61 -16.27
C ARG A 186 -6.44 20.41 -15.05
#